data_AF-A0A844XAU5-F1
#
_entry.id   AF-A0A844XAU5-F1
#
_cell.length_a   1.000
_cell.length_b   1.000
_cell.length_c   1.000
_cell.angle_alpha   90.00
_cell.angle_beta   90.00
_cell.angle_gamma   90.00
#
_symmetry.space_group_name_H-M   'P 1'
#
loop_
_entity.id
_entity.type
_entity.pdbx_description
1 polymer ?
#
loop_
_entity_poly.entity_id
_entity_poly.type
_entity_poly.pdbx_seq_one_letter_code
_entity_poly.pdbx_strand_id
1 'polypeptide(L)'
;MSEAAKYSATDETLWEHATAPLMRILIARIAHRSDISYDAARQYVESEGSISRIFTTRMGHVAGYLIEQIHEVEPDAPLINTLVVSQKDRMPSKGAGSFMAKRFGKPKLAQDKAKERYPDLWRSTYEKAAAEVYDYGLDQWVSLYQKVFEKKLSKRKIAEINRGQIDGTERDGRQFGGGGEGKHHRALRLWVCANPGKIRAAYRNARTDTEWLLDSADRVDAVFFNGDETVVLEVKSRISNRDDLYRGVFQCVKYRAVAAAMDPRGEDAPITAYLVTEEAPTGEIKDLLRLHNIKHFQAPKERS
;
A
#
# COMPACT_ATOMS: atom_id res chain seq x y z
N MET A 1 -20.78 22.06 -5.80
CA MET A 1 -20.92 23.01 -4.69
C MET A 1 -20.44 22.30 -3.44
N SER A 2 -19.29 22.70 -2.87
CA SER A 2 -18.67 22.02 -1.73
C SER A 2 -19.38 22.39 -0.44
N GLU A 3 -19.89 21.39 0.28
CA GLU A 3 -20.41 21.59 1.63
C GLU A 3 -19.24 21.97 2.55
N ALA A 4 -19.32 23.13 3.19
CA ALA A 4 -18.26 23.66 4.05
C ALA A 4 -18.07 22.80 5.30
N ALA A 5 -16.82 22.70 5.78
CA ALA A 5 -16.48 22.01 7.02
C ALA A 5 -17.30 22.55 8.20
N LYS A 6 -18.06 21.66 8.88
CA LYS A 6 -19.08 22.06 9.87
C LYS A 6 -18.55 22.30 11.29
N TYR A 7 -17.38 21.76 11.67
CA TYR A 7 -16.92 21.79 13.06
C TYR A 7 -15.41 22.08 13.23
N SER A 8 -15.06 22.75 14.34
CA SER A 8 -13.67 23.00 14.76
C SER A 8 -13.08 21.75 15.44
N ALA A 9 -11.76 21.52 15.32
CA ALA A 9 -11.11 20.32 15.85
C ALA A 9 -10.87 20.35 17.38
N THR A 10 -11.93 20.57 18.17
CA THR A 10 -11.92 20.36 19.62
C THR A 10 -11.83 18.86 19.94
N ASP A 11 -11.44 18.50 21.17
CA ASP A 11 -11.31 17.11 21.57
C ASP A 11 -12.66 16.37 21.48
N GLU A 12 -13.75 16.99 21.97
CA GLU A 12 -15.12 16.48 21.84
C GLU A 12 -15.55 16.28 20.37
N THR A 13 -15.28 17.24 19.49
CA THR A 13 -15.62 17.12 18.07
C THR A 13 -14.85 15.99 17.40
N LEU A 14 -13.58 15.82 17.75
CA LEU A 14 -12.76 14.71 17.24
C LEU A 14 -13.32 13.37 17.73
N TRP A 15 -13.76 13.28 18.97
CA TRP A 15 -14.35 12.07 19.54
C TRP A 15 -15.65 11.69 18.86
N GLU A 16 -16.55 12.65 18.63
CA GLU A 16 -17.87 12.41 18.03
C GLU A 16 -17.79 12.11 16.53
N HIS A 17 -16.88 12.78 15.81
CA HIS A 17 -16.89 12.78 14.35
C HIS A 17 -15.70 12.07 13.69
N ALA A 18 -14.59 11.82 14.38
CA ALA A 18 -13.39 11.22 13.78
C ALA A 18 -13.26 9.71 13.99
N THR A 19 -13.79 9.14 15.08
CA THR A 19 -13.61 7.70 15.39
C THR A 19 -14.34 6.80 14.40
N ALA A 20 -15.57 7.13 14.02
CA ALA A 20 -16.33 6.37 13.03
C ALA A 20 -15.65 6.34 11.65
N PRO A 21 -15.24 7.46 11.03
CA PRO A 21 -14.42 7.42 9.82
C PRO A 21 -13.11 6.67 9.99
N LEU A 22 -12.40 6.86 11.12
CA LEU A 22 -11.14 6.15 11.38
C LEU A 22 -11.35 4.63 11.40
N MET A 23 -12.37 4.13 12.10
CA MET A 23 -12.66 2.70 12.12
C MET A 23 -13.00 2.19 10.71
N ARG A 24 -13.76 2.94 9.90
CA ARG A 24 -14.08 2.54 8.51
C ARG A 24 -12.83 2.32 7.66
N ILE A 25 -11.88 3.26 7.68
CA ILE A 25 -10.65 3.10 6.90
C ILE A 25 -9.80 1.95 7.45
N LEU A 26 -9.70 1.79 8.77
CA LEU A 26 -8.96 0.67 9.35
C LEU A 26 -9.55 -0.68 8.96
N ILE A 27 -10.88 -0.83 8.98
CA ILE A 27 -11.57 -2.02 8.47
C ILE A 27 -11.26 -2.27 7.00
N ALA A 28 -11.21 -1.22 6.18
CA ALA A 28 -10.83 -1.32 4.78
C ALA A 28 -9.39 -1.84 4.61
N ARG A 29 -8.44 -1.39 5.46
CA ARG A 29 -7.04 -1.86 5.46
C ARG A 29 -6.88 -3.32 5.89
N ILE A 30 -7.76 -3.83 6.75
CA ILE A 30 -7.77 -5.23 7.21
C ILE A 30 -7.98 -6.20 6.05
N ALA A 31 -8.81 -5.84 5.06
CA ALA A 31 -9.02 -6.66 3.86
C ALA A 31 -7.72 -6.93 3.06
N HIS A 32 -6.70 -6.09 3.25
CA HIS A 32 -5.39 -6.21 2.61
C HIS A 32 -4.26 -6.54 3.59
N ARG A 33 -4.61 -6.93 4.84
CA ARG A 33 -3.66 -7.13 5.95
C ARG A 33 -2.61 -6.03 6.04
N SER A 34 -3.07 -4.79 5.92
CA SER A 34 -2.21 -3.61 5.84
C SER A 34 -2.50 -2.65 6.98
N ASP A 35 -1.55 -1.77 7.26
CA ASP A 35 -1.71 -0.66 8.20
C ASP A 35 -2.00 0.67 7.44
N ILE A 36 -2.16 1.77 8.17
CA ILE A 36 -2.25 3.13 7.63
C ILE A 36 -1.34 4.08 8.40
N SER A 37 -0.72 5.04 7.71
CA SER A 37 0.06 6.07 8.38
C SER A 37 -0.83 7.11 9.08
N TYR A 38 -0.34 7.72 10.16
CA TYR A 38 -1.09 8.79 10.85
C TYR A 38 -1.56 9.92 9.92
N ASP A 39 -0.74 10.32 8.94
CA ASP A 39 -1.11 11.37 7.99
C ASP A 39 -2.16 10.89 6.98
N ALA A 40 -2.04 9.66 6.47
CA ALA A 40 -3.05 9.09 5.58
C ALA A 40 -4.41 8.90 6.29
N ALA A 41 -4.39 8.47 7.55
CA ALA A 41 -5.59 8.36 8.38
C ALA A 41 -6.24 9.74 8.61
N ARG A 42 -5.42 10.77 8.91
CA ARG A 42 -5.87 12.17 9.03
C ARG A 42 -6.56 12.64 7.76
N GLN A 43 -5.91 12.50 6.61
CA GLN A 43 -6.44 12.92 5.31
C GLN A 43 -7.77 12.23 5.00
N TYR A 44 -7.87 10.93 5.27
CA TYR A 44 -9.10 10.18 5.09
C TYR A 44 -10.24 10.71 5.98
N VAL A 45 -9.98 10.89 7.28
CA VAL A 45 -10.96 11.40 8.24
C VAL A 45 -11.45 12.80 7.85
N GLU A 46 -10.55 13.69 7.44
CA GLU A 46 -10.89 15.03 6.93
C GLU A 46 -11.77 14.94 5.67
N SER A 47 -11.47 14.02 4.76
CA SER A 47 -12.21 13.84 3.50
C SER A 47 -13.63 13.30 3.65
N GLU A 48 -13.89 12.49 4.68
CA GLU A 48 -15.23 11.94 4.96
C GLU A 48 -16.16 12.95 5.66
N GLY A 49 -15.65 14.17 5.93
CA GLY A 49 -16.45 15.38 6.08
C GLY A 49 -17.11 15.58 7.44
N SER A 50 -16.48 16.45 8.25
CA SER A 50 -17.10 17.26 9.33
C SER A 50 -16.08 18.21 9.98
N ILE A 51 -14.78 17.90 9.93
CA ILE A 51 -13.73 18.62 10.65
C ILE A 51 -12.77 19.29 9.68
N SER A 52 -12.51 20.59 9.86
CA SER A 52 -11.77 21.43 8.89
C SER A 52 -10.27 21.17 8.84
N ARG A 53 -9.64 20.81 9.97
CA ARG A 53 -8.20 20.52 10.05
C ARG A 53 -7.84 19.79 11.34
N ILE A 54 -7.32 18.57 11.22
CA ILE A 54 -6.83 17.78 12.36
C ILE A 54 -5.31 17.89 12.37
N PHE A 55 -4.67 18.18 13.50
CA PHE A 55 -3.22 18.05 13.58
C PHE A 55 -2.83 16.57 13.65
N THR A 56 -1.83 16.13 12.89
CA THR A 56 -1.40 14.72 12.86
C THR A 56 -1.08 14.16 14.26
N THR A 57 -0.59 15.00 15.17
CA THR A 57 -0.34 14.64 16.58
C THR A 57 -1.61 14.25 17.33
N ARG A 58 -2.77 14.81 16.95
CA ARG A 58 -4.08 14.48 17.55
C ARG A 58 -4.64 13.14 17.07
N MET A 59 -4.19 12.61 15.92
CA MET A 59 -4.65 11.31 15.44
C MET A 59 -4.29 10.16 16.37
N GLY A 60 -3.19 10.29 17.13
CA GLY A 60 -2.87 9.33 18.20
C GLY A 60 -3.94 9.26 19.28
N HIS A 61 -4.51 10.42 19.65
CA HIS A 61 -5.60 10.50 20.62
C HIS A 61 -6.90 9.95 20.04
N VAL A 62 -7.23 10.27 18.79
CA VAL A 62 -8.42 9.70 18.11
C VAL A 62 -8.33 8.17 18.02
N ALA A 63 -7.16 7.62 17.70
CA ALA A 63 -6.95 6.17 17.65
C ALA A 63 -7.05 5.51 19.04
N GLY A 64 -6.53 6.17 20.08
CA GLY A 64 -6.68 5.72 21.47
C GLY A 64 -8.14 5.72 21.93
N TYR A 65 -8.84 6.81 21.69
CA TYR A 65 -10.25 6.93 22.06
C TYR A 65 -11.14 5.95 21.28
N LEU A 66 -10.85 5.72 19.99
CA LEU A 66 -11.55 4.70 19.20
C LEU A 66 -11.48 3.31 19.86
N ILE A 67 -10.30 2.87 20.32
CA ILE A 67 -10.20 1.55 20.94
C ILE A 67 -10.88 1.50 22.31
N GLU A 68 -10.90 2.61 23.05
CA GLU A 68 -11.66 2.73 24.30
C GLU A 68 -13.17 2.56 24.04
N GLN A 69 -13.74 3.28 23.08
CA GLN A 69 -15.14 3.13 22.66
C GLN A 69 -15.46 1.69 22.20
N ILE A 70 -14.53 1.06 21.47
CA ILE A 70 -14.69 -0.33 21.05
C ILE A 70 -14.71 -1.26 22.28
N HIS A 71 -13.80 -1.07 23.24
CA HIS A 71 -13.69 -1.91 24.44
C HIS A 71 -14.82 -1.71 25.45
N GLU A 72 -15.53 -0.57 25.40
CA GLU A 72 -16.78 -0.39 26.15
C GLU A 72 -17.89 -1.33 25.65
N VAL A 73 -17.91 -1.62 24.35
CA VAL A 73 -18.91 -2.49 23.70
C VAL A 73 -18.45 -3.94 23.62
N GLU A 74 -17.16 -4.18 23.35
CA GLU A 74 -16.54 -5.49 23.19
C GLU A 74 -15.14 -5.48 23.85
N PRO A 75 -15.04 -5.80 25.16
CA PRO A 75 -13.80 -5.68 25.93
C PRO A 75 -12.62 -6.49 25.39
N ASP A 76 -12.89 -7.60 24.71
CA ASP A 76 -11.86 -8.50 24.19
C ASP A 76 -11.47 -8.20 22.73
N ALA A 77 -12.10 -7.19 22.11
CA ALA A 77 -11.82 -6.81 20.73
C ALA A 77 -10.32 -6.55 20.50
N PRO A 78 -9.74 -7.00 19.37
CA PRO A 78 -8.34 -6.76 19.09
C PRO A 78 -8.00 -5.27 18.94
N LEU A 79 -6.73 -4.94 19.16
CA LEU A 79 -6.26 -3.56 19.22
C LEU A 79 -6.17 -2.91 17.83
N ILE A 80 -7.30 -2.61 17.18
CA ILE A 80 -7.35 -2.05 15.81
C ILE A 80 -6.57 -0.73 15.69
N ASN A 81 -6.44 0.03 16.79
CA ASN A 81 -5.63 1.24 16.86
C ASN A 81 -4.14 1.01 16.61
N THR A 82 -3.64 -0.22 16.77
CA THR A 82 -2.24 -0.57 16.46
C THR A 82 -1.92 -0.53 14.97
N LEU A 83 -2.94 -0.56 14.10
CA LEU A 83 -2.78 -0.39 12.65
C LEU A 83 -2.57 1.08 12.22
N VAL A 84 -2.59 2.04 13.15
CA VAL A 84 -2.20 3.43 12.85
C VAL A 84 -0.72 3.63 13.20
N VAL A 85 0.12 3.76 12.18
CA VAL A 85 1.59 3.70 12.33
C VAL A 85 2.30 4.97 11.89
N SER A 86 3.55 5.13 12.34
CA SER A 86 4.43 6.19 11.82
C SER A 86 4.94 5.85 10.42
N GLN A 87 5.15 6.85 9.56
CA GLN A 87 5.79 6.63 8.25
C GLN A 87 7.27 6.22 8.38
N LYS A 88 7.94 6.64 9.46
CA LYS A 88 9.38 6.43 9.66
C LYS A 88 9.73 4.97 9.91
N ASP A 89 8.96 4.32 10.79
CA ASP A 89 9.31 2.99 11.30
C ASP A 89 8.19 1.96 11.21
N ARG A 90 7.04 2.33 10.62
CA ARG A 90 5.88 1.46 10.40
C ARG A 90 5.38 0.78 11.68
N MET A 91 5.58 1.42 12.83
CA MET A 91 5.08 0.98 14.13
C MET A 91 4.16 2.05 14.76
N PRO A 92 3.20 1.66 15.61
CA PRO A 92 2.37 2.61 16.33
C PRO A 92 3.21 3.50 17.24
N SER A 93 2.65 4.67 17.58
CA SER A 93 3.26 5.61 18.52
C SER A 93 3.06 5.18 19.98
N LYS A 94 3.65 5.93 20.92
CA LYS A 94 3.58 5.64 22.36
C LYS A 94 2.16 5.41 22.91
N GLY A 95 1.14 6.01 22.28
CA GLY A 95 -0.26 5.89 22.69
C GLY A 95 -0.81 4.46 22.64
N ALA A 96 -0.24 3.57 21.81
CA ALA A 96 -0.63 2.16 21.78
C ALA A 96 0.01 1.34 22.92
N GLY A 97 1.02 1.88 23.60
CA GLY A 97 1.83 1.15 24.57
C GLY A 97 1.05 0.66 25.79
N SER A 98 0.15 1.49 26.33
CA SER A 98 -0.71 1.12 27.45
C SER A 98 -1.68 -0.02 27.10
N PHE A 99 -2.29 0.04 25.92
CA PHE A 99 -3.21 -1.00 25.43
C PHE A 99 -2.49 -2.33 25.22
N MET A 100 -1.32 -2.31 24.57
CA MET A 100 -0.49 -3.51 24.40
C MET A 100 0.00 -4.05 25.75
N ALA A 101 0.40 -3.18 26.68
CA ALA A 101 0.83 -3.57 28.01
C ALA A 101 -0.27 -4.34 28.76
N LYS A 102 -1.50 -3.81 28.74
CA LYS A 102 -2.68 -4.40 29.38
C LYS A 102 -3.04 -5.74 28.73
N ARG A 103 -3.19 -5.76 27.41
CA ARG A 103 -3.65 -6.95 26.67
C ARG A 103 -2.68 -8.14 26.75
N PHE A 104 -1.37 -7.87 26.68
CA PHE A 104 -0.35 -8.93 26.63
C PHE A 104 0.39 -9.15 27.96
N GLY A 105 -0.04 -8.48 29.04
CA GLY A 105 0.62 -8.59 30.35
C GLY A 105 2.09 -8.13 30.30
N LYS A 106 2.38 -7.04 29.59
CA LYS A 106 3.74 -6.49 29.41
C LYS A 106 3.85 -5.05 29.95
N PRO A 107 3.94 -4.84 31.28
CA PRO A 107 3.94 -3.51 31.89
C PRO A 107 5.03 -2.56 31.38
N LYS A 108 6.16 -3.09 30.91
CA LYS A 108 7.27 -2.31 30.32
C LYS A 108 6.82 -1.45 29.12
N LEU A 109 5.79 -1.87 28.39
CA LEU A 109 5.28 -1.15 27.22
C LEU A 109 4.49 0.12 27.57
N ALA A 110 4.00 0.23 28.82
CA ALA A 110 3.31 1.43 29.31
C ALA A 110 4.27 2.51 29.82
N GLN A 111 5.58 2.23 29.89
CA GLN A 111 6.57 3.18 30.36
C GLN A 111 6.82 4.30 29.34
N ASP A 112 7.17 5.49 29.81
CA ASP A 112 7.61 6.56 28.91
C ASP A 112 8.85 6.12 28.13
N LYS A 113 8.89 6.47 26.84
CA LYS A 113 9.92 6.06 25.89
C LYS A 113 10.13 4.54 25.78
N ALA A 114 9.08 3.74 26.03
CA ALA A 114 9.18 2.27 25.93
C ALA A 114 9.58 1.79 24.53
N LYS A 115 9.15 2.50 23.47
CA LYS A 115 9.50 2.18 22.08
C LYS A 115 11.01 2.32 21.82
N GLU A 116 11.65 3.33 22.42
CA GLU A 116 13.08 3.57 22.32
C GLU A 116 13.89 2.69 23.27
N ARG A 117 13.37 2.43 24.48
CA ARG A 117 14.05 1.62 25.50
C ARG A 117 13.98 0.11 25.23
N TYR A 118 12.88 -0.35 24.64
CA TYR A 118 12.61 -1.77 24.41
C TYR A 118 12.10 -2.01 22.98
N PRO A 119 12.88 -1.66 21.94
CA PRO A 119 12.42 -1.68 20.55
C PRO A 119 11.97 -3.07 20.08
N ASP A 120 12.69 -4.13 20.46
CA ASP A 120 12.33 -5.51 20.05
C ASP A 120 11.06 -6.01 20.74
N LEU A 121 10.89 -5.67 22.02
CA LEU A 121 9.66 -5.98 22.76
C LEU A 121 8.47 -5.22 22.18
N TRP A 122 8.66 -3.94 21.83
CA TRP A 122 7.64 -3.12 21.18
C TRP A 122 7.23 -3.73 19.85
N ARG A 123 8.20 -4.02 18.97
CA ARG A 123 7.95 -4.60 17.64
C ARG A 123 7.24 -5.94 17.72
N SER A 124 7.78 -6.89 18.49
CA SER A 124 7.19 -8.23 18.62
C SER A 124 5.80 -8.21 19.25
N THR A 125 5.50 -7.27 20.15
CA THR A 125 4.16 -7.14 20.73
C THR A 125 3.18 -6.46 19.76
N TYR A 126 3.64 -5.45 19.03
CA TYR A 126 2.87 -4.83 17.95
C TYR A 126 2.50 -5.85 16.87
N GLU A 127 3.46 -6.67 16.40
CA GLU A 127 3.22 -7.68 15.38
C GLU A 127 2.15 -8.70 15.82
N LYS A 128 2.17 -9.09 17.09
CA LYS A 128 1.12 -9.94 17.69
C LYS A 128 -0.24 -9.23 17.71
N ALA A 129 -0.28 -7.97 18.13
CA ALA A 129 -1.50 -7.18 18.16
C ALA A 129 -2.11 -7.00 16.76
N ALA A 130 -1.28 -6.69 15.76
CA ALA A 130 -1.70 -6.55 14.38
C ALA A 130 -2.21 -7.89 13.81
N ALA A 131 -1.54 -9.01 14.13
CA ALA A 131 -2.00 -10.34 13.73
C ALA A 131 -3.41 -10.64 14.26
N GLU A 132 -3.67 -10.39 15.55
CA GLU A 132 -5.01 -10.57 16.13
C GLU A 132 -6.08 -9.71 15.43
N VAL A 133 -5.74 -8.48 15.03
CA VAL A 133 -6.66 -7.61 14.28
C VAL A 133 -7.00 -8.21 12.92
N TYR A 134 -6.02 -8.77 12.22
CA TYR A 134 -6.25 -9.42 10.92
C TYR A 134 -7.02 -10.73 11.05
N ASP A 135 -6.78 -11.49 12.11
CA ASP A 135 -7.38 -12.80 12.33
C ASP A 135 -8.82 -12.72 12.87
N TYR A 136 -9.23 -11.56 13.40
CA TYR A 136 -10.61 -11.31 13.84
C TYR A 136 -11.64 -11.29 12.70
N GLY A 137 -11.20 -11.24 11.44
CA GLY A 137 -12.10 -11.37 10.29
C GLY A 137 -12.90 -10.10 9.95
N LEU A 138 -13.06 -9.84 8.65
CA LEU A 138 -13.72 -8.63 8.15
C LEU A 138 -15.17 -8.52 8.60
N ASP A 139 -15.91 -9.63 8.62
CA ASP A 139 -17.34 -9.62 8.95
C ASP A 139 -17.59 -9.28 10.42
N GLN A 140 -16.75 -9.78 11.33
CA GLN A 140 -16.82 -9.44 12.75
C GLN A 140 -16.49 -7.97 12.96
N TRP A 141 -15.52 -7.42 12.23
CA TRP A 141 -15.24 -5.99 12.26
C TRP A 141 -16.40 -5.13 11.75
N VAL A 142 -17.07 -5.53 10.67
CA VAL A 142 -18.27 -4.83 10.17
C VAL A 142 -19.41 -4.89 11.20
N SER A 143 -19.65 -6.05 11.81
CA SER A 143 -20.65 -6.18 12.87
C SER A 143 -20.30 -5.33 14.10
N LEU A 144 -19.04 -5.31 14.52
CA LEU A 144 -18.59 -4.50 15.64
C LEU A 144 -18.72 -3.00 15.36
N TYR A 145 -18.39 -2.56 14.14
CA TYR A 145 -18.64 -1.18 13.72
C TYR A 145 -20.10 -0.77 13.88
N GLN A 146 -21.03 -1.65 13.47
CA GLN A 146 -22.46 -1.40 13.57
C GLN A 146 -22.91 -1.30 15.03
N LYS A 147 -22.35 -2.12 15.93
CA LYS A 147 -22.64 -2.06 17.37
C LYS A 147 -22.10 -0.77 18.01
N VAL A 148 -20.86 -0.40 17.69
CA VAL A 148 -20.17 0.76 18.32
C VAL A 148 -20.78 2.10 17.87
N PHE A 149 -21.18 2.22 16.61
CA PHE A 149 -21.62 3.50 16.05
C PHE A 149 -23.11 3.56 15.69
N GLU A 150 -23.84 2.47 15.88
CA GLU A 150 -25.25 2.33 15.46
C GLU A 150 -25.47 2.68 13.98
N LYS A 151 -24.42 2.51 13.16
CA LYS A 151 -24.37 2.89 11.74
C LYS A 151 -24.09 1.68 10.88
N LYS A 152 -24.86 1.53 9.80
CA LYS A 152 -24.61 0.48 8.80
C LYS A 152 -23.32 0.76 8.05
N LEU A 153 -22.42 -0.21 8.04
CA LEU A 153 -21.26 -0.27 7.15
C LEU A 153 -21.47 -1.42 6.16
N SER A 154 -21.47 -1.12 4.86
CA SER A 154 -21.62 -2.13 3.82
C SER A 154 -20.26 -2.59 3.29
N LYS A 155 -20.15 -3.87 2.92
CA LYS A 155 -18.96 -4.41 2.21
C LYS A 155 -18.65 -3.62 0.93
N ARG A 156 -19.68 -3.09 0.26
CA ARG A 156 -19.53 -2.22 -0.91
C ARG A 156 -18.77 -0.93 -0.58
N LYS A 157 -19.13 -0.23 0.51
CA LYS A 157 -18.44 1.00 0.93
C LYS A 157 -16.98 0.72 1.31
N ILE A 158 -16.70 -0.42 1.95
CA ILE A 158 -15.32 -0.88 2.24
C ILE A 158 -14.54 -1.09 0.94
N ALA A 159 -15.12 -1.77 -0.05
CA ALA A 159 -14.49 -1.97 -1.36
C ALA A 159 -14.26 -0.65 -2.12
N GLU A 160 -15.17 0.32 -2.01
CA GLU A 160 -15.01 1.66 -2.60
C GLU A 160 -13.84 2.44 -1.96
N ILE A 161 -13.71 2.38 -0.64
CA ILE A 161 -12.59 3.00 0.09
C ILE A 161 -11.26 2.40 -0.37
N ASN A 162 -11.19 1.06 -0.53
CA ASN A 162 -10.00 0.39 -1.02
C ASN A 162 -9.65 0.77 -2.46
N ARG A 163 -10.65 0.90 -3.35
CA ARG A 163 -10.41 1.33 -4.74
C ARG A 163 -9.89 2.76 -4.83
N GLY A 164 -10.48 3.70 -4.09
CA GLY A 164 -10.10 5.12 -4.16
C GLY A 164 -8.70 5.47 -3.63
N GLN A 165 -8.01 4.52 -2.98
CA GLN A 165 -6.62 4.68 -2.54
C GLN A 165 -5.58 3.94 -3.41
N ILE A 166 -6.01 3.21 -4.44
CA ILE A 166 -5.12 2.48 -5.37
C ILE A 166 -4.89 3.28 -6.68
N ASP A 167 -5.57 4.43 -6.83
CA ASP A 167 -5.49 5.25 -8.04
C ASP A 167 -4.13 5.94 -8.12
N GLY A 168 -3.25 5.32 -8.91
CA GLY A 168 -2.00 5.93 -9.32
C GLY A 168 -2.24 7.04 -10.35
N THR A 169 -1.23 7.85 -10.59
CA THR A 169 -1.29 8.94 -11.57
C THR A 169 -1.06 8.46 -13.00
N GLU A 170 -0.46 7.28 -13.17
CA GLU A 170 -0.25 6.65 -14.46
C GLU A 170 -1.47 5.80 -14.88
N ARG A 171 -1.93 6.01 -16.12
CA ARG A 171 -3.03 5.23 -16.71
C ARG A 171 -2.43 4.08 -17.51
N ASP A 172 -2.18 2.98 -16.82
CA ASP A 172 -1.75 1.73 -17.43
C ASP A 172 -2.99 1.00 -17.97
N GLY A 173 -2.93 0.51 -19.19
CA GLY A 173 -4.11 -0.01 -19.89
C GLY A 173 -4.75 -1.24 -19.24
N ARG A 174 -5.72 -1.02 -18.34
CA ARG A 174 -7.04 -1.73 -18.28
C ARG A 174 -7.88 -1.29 -17.06
N GLN A 175 -9.07 -0.75 -17.33
CA GLN A 175 -10.37 -1.33 -16.93
C GLN A 175 -11.51 -0.53 -17.57
N PHE A 176 -12.47 -1.24 -18.18
CA PHE A 176 -13.83 -0.79 -18.54
C PHE A 176 -14.08 0.74 -18.49
N GLY A 177 -13.67 1.47 -19.54
CA GLY A 177 -14.00 2.88 -19.70
C GLY A 177 -12.83 3.78 -20.13
N GLY A 178 -12.69 3.99 -21.44
CA GLY A 178 -12.25 5.26 -22.05
C GLY A 178 -10.83 5.80 -21.83
N GLY A 179 -10.00 5.23 -20.97
CA GLY A 179 -8.63 5.71 -20.72
C GLY A 179 -7.57 4.90 -21.45
N GLY A 180 -7.03 5.42 -22.57
CA GLY A 180 -5.83 4.85 -23.20
C GLY A 180 -4.55 5.09 -22.38
N GLU A 181 -3.50 4.34 -22.72
CA GLU A 181 -2.14 4.52 -22.18
C GLU A 181 -1.66 5.97 -22.28
N GLY A 182 -1.07 6.49 -21.20
CA GLY A 182 -0.54 7.85 -21.16
C GLY A 182 0.67 8.07 -22.10
N LYS A 183 0.80 9.27 -22.67
CA LYS A 183 1.90 9.61 -23.60
C LYS A 183 3.31 9.33 -23.06
N HIS A 184 3.53 9.54 -21.75
CA HIS A 184 4.84 9.37 -21.11
C HIS A 184 5.18 7.88 -20.91
N HIS A 185 4.21 7.09 -20.45
CA HIS A 185 4.33 5.64 -20.35
C HIS A 185 4.63 5.05 -21.74
N ARG A 186 3.80 5.38 -22.75
CA ARG A 186 3.98 4.90 -24.13
C ARG A 186 5.36 5.24 -24.69
N ALA A 187 5.80 6.47 -24.51
CA ALA A 187 7.13 6.89 -24.97
C ALA A 187 8.26 6.12 -24.27
N LEU A 188 8.10 5.75 -22.99
CA LEU A 188 9.11 4.98 -22.26
C LEU A 188 9.14 3.53 -22.72
N ARG A 189 7.97 2.90 -22.82
CA ARG A 189 7.81 1.53 -23.33
C ARG A 189 8.44 1.36 -24.71
N LEU A 190 8.11 2.23 -25.66
CA LEU A 190 8.65 2.18 -27.02
C LEU A 190 10.17 2.41 -27.05
N TRP A 191 10.68 3.35 -26.25
CA TRP A 191 12.12 3.61 -26.18
C TRP A 191 12.88 2.41 -25.62
N VAL A 192 12.36 1.76 -24.58
CA VAL A 192 12.94 0.54 -23.99
C VAL A 192 13.05 -0.57 -25.05
N CYS A 193 11.99 -0.81 -25.83
CA CYS A 193 12.02 -1.81 -26.90
C CYS A 193 13.03 -1.49 -28.01
N ALA A 194 13.20 -0.20 -28.34
CA ALA A 194 14.16 0.24 -29.36
C ALA A 194 15.62 0.28 -28.88
N ASN A 195 15.85 0.24 -27.56
CA ASN A 195 17.17 0.44 -26.96
C ASN A 195 17.57 -0.66 -25.95
N PRO A 196 17.42 -1.96 -26.26
CA PRO A 196 17.71 -3.02 -25.28
C PRO A 196 19.17 -3.01 -24.82
N GLY A 197 20.11 -2.67 -25.72
CA GLY A 197 21.53 -2.51 -25.40
C GLY A 197 21.87 -1.39 -24.42
N LYS A 198 20.98 -0.40 -24.23
CA LYS A 198 21.14 0.66 -23.22
C LYS A 198 20.80 0.17 -21.82
N ILE A 199 19.90 -0.81 -21.71
CA ILE A 199 19.53 -1.43 -20.43
C ILE A 199 20.65 -2.33 -19.95
N ARG A 200 21.19 -3.15 -20.86
CA ARG A 200 22.41 -3.92 -20.63
C ARG A 200 23.07 -4.21 -21.96
N ALA A 201 24.38 -4.05 -22.05
CA ALA A 201 25.14 -4.27 -23.29
C ALA A 201 24.88 -5.66 -23.92
N ALA A 202 24.67 -6.68 -23.08
CA ALA A 202 24.34 -8.04 -23.51
C ALA A 202 23.03 -8.15 -24.30
N TYR A 203 22.07 -7.24 -24.10
CA TYR A 203 20.76 -7.29 -24.78
C TYR A 203 20.75 -6.54 -26.12
N ARG A 204 21.90 -6.03 -26.59
CA ARG A 204 22.00 -5.22 -27.82
C ARG A 204 21.33 -5.88 -29.03
N ASN A 205 21.40 -7.21 -29.12
CA ASN A 205 20.87 -7.99 -30.24
C ASN A 205 19.63 -8.81 -29.86
N ALA A 206 19.02 -8.54 -28.70
CA ALA A 206 17.83 -9.26 -28.26
C ALA A 206 16.65 -8.96 -29.19
N ARG A 207 15.81 -9.96 -29.46
CA ARG A 207 14.50 -9.73 -30.10
C ARG A 207 13.60 -9.05 -29.07
N THR A 208 12.98 -7.92 -29.43
CA THR A 208 12.12 -7.16 -28.52
C THR A 208 10.69 -7.14 -29.03
N ASP A 209 9.74 -7.39 -28.13
CA ASP A 209 8.31 -7.18 -28.39
C ASP A 209 7.76 -6.21 -27.34
N THR A 210 6.64 -5.57 -27.66
CA THR A 210 5.92 -4.70 -26.74
C THR A 210 4.50 -5.19 -26.55
N GLU A 211 3.91 -4.88 -25.39
CA GLU A 211 2.55 -5.32 -25.06
C GLU A 211 2.39 -6.84 -25.18
N TRP A 212 3.43 -7.57 -24.74
CA TRP A 212 3.48 -9.02 -24.83
C TRP A 212 2.40 -9.64 -23.95
N LEU A 213 1.50 -10.39 -24.57
CA LEU A 213 0.35 -11.01 -23.91
C LEU A 213 0.80 -12.29 -23.21
N LEU A 214 0.54 -12.35 -21.90
CA LEU A 214 0.70 -13.54 -21.10
C LEU A 214 -0.58 -14.39 -21.16
N ASP A 215 -0.47 -15.69 -20.86
CA ASP A 215 -1.60 -16.61 -20.78
C ASP A 215 -2.56 -16.29 -19.62
N SER A 216 -2.10 -15.52 -18.62
CA SER A 216 -2.96 -14.91 -17.60
C SER A 216 -3.84 -13.77 -18.13
N ALA A 217 -3.75 -13.49 -19.45
CA ALA A 217 -4.33 -12.35 -20.15
C ALA A 217 -3.78 -10.98 -19.73
N ASP A 218 -2.76 -10.95 -18.87
CA ASP A 218 -1.98 -9.75 -18.58
C ASP A 218 -1.09 -9.33 -19.75
N ARG A 219 -0.69 -8.07 -19.76
CA ARG A 219 0.11 -7.49 -20.83
C ARG A 219 1.39 -6.90 -20.24
N VAL A 220 2.53 -7.46 -20.62
CA VAL A 220 3.84 -6.94 -20.26
C VAL A 220 4.17 -5.75 -21.16
N ASP A 221 4.66 -4.65 -20.60
CA ASP A 221 4.97 -3.45 -21.38
C ASP A 221 6.01 -3.74 -22.47
N ALA A 222 7.11 -4.41 -22.11
CA ALA A 222 8.13 -4.85 -23.03
C ALA A 222 8.74 -6.19 -22.63
N VAL A 223 9.18 -6.98 -23.62
CA VAL A 223 9.89 -8.23 -23.40
C VAL A 223 11.08 -8.33 -24.33
N PHE A 224 12.21 -8.82 -23.82
CA PHE A 224 13.39 -9.16 -24.61
C PHE A 224 13.60 -10.66 -24.59
N PHE A 225 13.86 -11.24 -25.75
CA PHE A 225 14.30 -12.62 -25.91
C PHE A 225 15.78 -12.59 -26.29
N ASN A 226 16.65 -12.94 -25.33
CA ASN A 226 18.09 -12.83 -25.43
C ASN A 226 18.77 -14.20 -25.25
N GLY A 227 18.90 -14.94 -26.35
CA GLY A 227 19.35 -16.33 -26.30
C GLY A 227 18.39 -17.15 -25.44
N ASP A 228 18.93 -17.78 -24.39
CA ASP A 228 18.11 -18.55 -23.45
C ASP A 228 17.47 -17.69 -22.35
N GLU A 229 17.74 -16.39 -22.25
CA GLU A 229 17.11 -15.52 -21.24
C GLU A 229 15.86 -14.82 -21.80
N THR A 230 14.74 -14.89 -21.08
CA THR A 230 13.57 -14.04 -21.31
C THR A 230 13.59 -12.90 -20.28
N VAL A 231 13.56 -11.65 -20.76
CA VAL A 231 13.58 -10.47 -19.89
C VAL A 231 12.24 -9.76 -20.02
N VAL A 232 11.44 -9.74 -18.95
CA VAL A 232 10.19 -8.98 -18.87
C VAL A 232 10.44 -7.62 -18.25
N LEU A 233 9.84 -6.58 -18.81
CA LEU A 233 10.02 -5.20 -18.39
C LEU A 233 8.67 -4.54 -18.14
N GLU A 234 8.52 -3.97 -16.94
CA GLU A 234 7.45 -3.03 -16.60
C GLU A 234 8.07 -1.62 -16.59
N VAL A 235 7.37 -0.66 -17.19
CA VAL A 235 7.83 0.74 -17.24
C VAL A 235 6.96 1.63 -16.37
N LYS A 236 7.60 2.59 -15.69
CA LYS A 236 6.94 3.66 -14.94
C LYS A 236 7.55 4.99 -15.29
N SER A 237 6.78 5.87 -15.92
CA SER A 237 7.29 7.15 -16.40
C SER A 237 7.51 8.18 -15.29
N ARG A 238 8.00 9.36 -15.65
CA ARG A 238 8.25 10.46 -14.70
C ARG A 238 7.00 10.98 -13.99
N ILE A 239 5.81 10.62 -14.48
CA ILE A 239 4.53 11.03 -13.89
C ILE A 239 3.99 9.98 -12.91
N SER A 240 4.65 8.83 -12.78
CA SER A 240 4.25 7.76 -11.87
C SER A 240 4.47 8.20 -10.44
N ASN A 241 3.44 8.08 -9.61
CA ASN A 241 3.54 8.35 -8.19
C ASN A 241 4.07 7.12 -7.43
N ARG A 242 4.13 7.19 -6.10
CA ARG A 242 4.59 6.08 -5.27
C ARG A 242 3.75 4.81 -5.44
N ASP A 243 2.43 4.95 -5.61
CA ASP A 243 1.52 3.80 -5.75
C ASP A 243 1.66 3.14 -7.12
N ASP A 244 1.93 3.91 -8.18
CA ASP A 244 2.30 3.38 -9.50
C ASP A 244 3.61 2.59 -9.43
N LEU A 245 4.63 3.12 -8.75
CA LEU A 245 5.90 2.40 -8.55
C LEU A 245 5.69 1.11 -7.75
N TYR A 246 4.87 1.16 -6.70
CA TYR A 246 4.52 -0.02 -5.92
C TYR A 246 3.82 -1.07 -6.80
N ARG A 247 2.83 -0.67 -7.59
CA ARG A 247 2.14 -1.53 -8.55
C ARG A 247 3.12 -2.14 -9.55
N GLY A 248 4.04 -1.34 -10.08
CA GLY A 248 5.06 -1.79 -11.03
C GLY A 248 5.96 -2.89 -10.49
N VAL A 249 6.33 -2.84 -9.20
CA VAL A 249 7.08 -3.92 -8.55
C VAL A 249 6.29 -5.23 -8.56
N PHE A 250 5.00 -5.22 -8.18
CA PHE A 250 4.18 -6.43 -8.15
C PHE A 250 3.80 -6.92 -9.56
N GLN A 251 3.70 -6.02 -10.54
CA GLN A 251 3.60 -6.41 -11.95
C GLN A 251 4.85 -7.17 -12.39
N CYS A 252 6.06 -6.69 -12.07
CA CYS A 252 7.30 -7.44 -12.31
C CYS A 252 7.30 -8.83 -11.67
N VAL A 253 6.84 -8.97 -10.41
CA VAL A 253 6.70 -10.28 -9.75
C VAL A 253 5.77 -11.19 -10.54
N LYS A 254 4.58 -10.69 -10.87
CA LYS A 254 3.55 -11.45 -11.57
C LYS A 254 4.04 -11.89 -12.96
N TYR A 255 4.59 -10.96 -13.73
CA TYR A 255 5.02 -11.23 -15.10
C TYR A 255 6.17 -12.21 -15.14
N ARG A 256 7.14 -12.12 -14.22
CA ARG A 256 8.21 -13.11 -14.14
C ARG A 256 7.67 -14.51 -13.87
N ALA A 257 6.77 -14.64 -12.92
CA ALA A 257 6.20 -15.93 -12.53
C ALA A 257 5.36 -16.55 -13.66
N VAL A 258 4.50 -15.76 -14.30
CA VAL A 258 3.66 -16.25 -15.40
C VAL A 258 4.50 -16.56 -16.64
N ALA A 259 5.46 -15.70 -16.98
CA ALA A 259 6.38 -15.96 -18.09
C ALA A 259 7.19 -17.25 -17.88
N ALA A 260 7.64 -17.52 -16.65
CA ALA A 260 8.32 -18.78 -16.31
C ALA A 260 7.39 -19.98 -16.50
N ALA A 261 6.13 -19.88 -16.07
CA ALA A 261 5.15 -20.95 -16.21
C ALA A 261 4.76 -21.23 -17.68
N MET A 262 4.79 -20.20 -18.53
CA MET A 262 4.54 -20.33 -19.97
C MET A 262 5.75 -20.85 -20.76
N ASP A 263 6.94 -20.87 -20.13
CA ASP A 263 8.17 -21.10 -20.84
C ASP A 263 8.33 -22.59 -21.19
N PRO A 264 8.49 -22.96 -22.48
CA PRO A 264 8.63 -24.36 -22.88
C PRO A 264 9.90 -25.02 -22.35
N ARG A 265 10.87 -24.25 -21.83
CA ARG A 265 12.10 -24.77 -21.22
C ARG A 265 11.89 -25.30 -19.80
N GLY A 266 10.71 -25.07 -19.21
CA GLY A 266 10.36 -25.57 -17.87
C GLY A 266 10.94 -24.74 -16.73
N GLU A 267 11.06 -25.36 -15.54
CA GLU A 267 11.40 -24.68 -14.27
C GLU A 267 12.76 -23.96 -14.29
N ASP A 268 13.69 -24.40 -15.14
CA ASP A 268 15.04 -23.82 -15.27
C ASP A 268 15.11 -22.64 -16.25
N ALA A 269 13.99 -22.22 -16.85
CA ALA A 269 13.96 -21.11 -17.78
C ALA A 269 14.47 -19.81 -17.10
N PRO A 270 15.53 -19.16 -17.61
CA PRO A 270 16.04 -17.96 -16.97
C PRO A 270 15.16 -16.77 -17.35
N ILE A 271 14.24 -16.41 -16.44
CA ILE A 271 13.37 -15.25 -16.57
C ILE A 271 13.85 -14.12 -15.65
N THR A 272 14.23 -12.99 -16.25
CA THR A 272 14.60 -11.78 -15.50
C THR A 272 13.48 -10.75 -15.59
N ALA A 273 13.15 -10.10 -14.46
CA ALA A 273 12.27 -8.94 -14.46
C ALA A 273 13.05 -7.63 -14.24
N TYR A 274 12.69 -6.60 -15.00
CA TYR A 274 13.13 -5.23 -14.80
C TYR A 274 11.95 -4.32 -14.47
N LEU A 275 12.08 -3.53 -13.40
CA LEU A 275 11.35 -2.28 -13.29
C LEU A 275 12.18 -1.18 -13.96
N VAL A 276 11.62 -0.53 -14.97
CA VAL A 276 12.27 0.60 -15.67
C VAL A 276 11.58 1.89 -15.28
N THR A 277 12.35 2.88 -14.82
CA THR A 277 11.80 4.17 -14.38
C THR A 277 12.58 5.35 -14.95
N GLU A 278 11.93 6.52 -15.07
CA GLU A 278 12.65 7.78 -15.39
C GLU A 278 13.27 8.45 -14.14
N GLU A 279 12.86 8.01 -12.95
CA GLU A 279 13.37 8.49 -11.66
C GLU A 279 13.80 7.32 -10.79
N ALA A 280 14.91 7.45 -10.06
CA ALA A 280 15.40 6.37 -9.22
C ALA A 280 14.40 6.03 -8.09
N PRO A 281 14.04 4.76 -7.89
CA PRO A 281 13.20 4.35 -6.77
C PRO A 281 13.95 4.57 -5.45
N THR A 282 13.22 5.02 -4.43
CA THR A 282 13.75 5.32 -3.09
C THR A 282 12.99 4.56 -2.01
N GLY A 283 13.60 4.47 -0.82
CA GLY A 283 12.99 3.86 0.36
C GLY A 283 12.46 2.44 0.12
N GLU A 284 11.22 2.22 0.53
CA GLU A 284 10.53 0.94 0.47
C GLU A 284 10.52 0.29 -0.92
N ILE A 285 10.36 1.07 -2.01
CA ILE A 285 10.37 0.51 -3.38
C ILE A 285 11.71 -0.14 -3.69
N LYS A 286 12.82 0.48 -3.26
CA LYS A 286 14.17 -0.08 -3.44
C LYS A 286 14.36 -1.37 -2.65
N ASP A 287 13.79 -1.44 -1.45
CA ASP A 287 13.85 -2.65 -0.62
C ASP A 287 12.99 -3.79 -1.19
N LEU A 288 11.81 -3.48 -1.75
CA LEU A 288 10.97 -4.47 -2.43
C LEU A 288 11.62 -5.02 -3.71
N LEU A 289 12.26 -4.16 -4.51
CA LEU A 289 13.03 -4.61 -5.69
C LEU A 289 14.12 -5.61 -5.29
N ARG A 290 14.84 -5.34 -4.19
CA ARG A 290 15.86 -6.25 -3.65
C ARG A 290 15.23 -7.55 -3.15
N LEU A 291 14.17 -7.45 -2.35
CA LEU A 291 13.47 -8.60 -1.75
C LEU A 291 12.99 -9.59 -2.83
N HIS A 292 12.44 -9.07 -3.92
CA HIS A 292 11.89 -9.90 -5.00
C HIS A 292 12.88 -10.18 -6.15
N ASN A 293 14.16 -9.80 -6.00
CA ASN A 293 15.19 -9.97 -7.02
C ASN A 293 14.75 -9.38 -8.39
N ILE A 294 14.17 -8.19 -8.37
CA ILE A 294 13.77 -7.44 -9.57
C ILE A 294 14.89 -6.45 -9.87
N LYS A 295 15.40 -6.49 -11.11
CA LYS A 295 16.43 -5.56 -11.54
C LYS A 295 15.81 -4.19 -11.80
N HIS A 296 16.59 -3.14 -11.62
CA HIS A 296 16.15 -1.77 -11.90
C HIS A 296 17.02 -1.15 -12.98
N PHE A 297 16.39 -0.40 -13.88
CA PHE A 297 17.08 0.47 -14.82
C PHE A 297 16.46 1.87 -14.79
N GLN A 298 17.30 2.89 -14.60
CA GLN A 298 16.88 4.27 -14.74
C GLN A 298 17.08 4.74 -16.18
N ALA A 299 15.98 4.90 -16.90
CA ALA A 299 15.99 5.45 -18.25
C ALA A 299 16.21 6.98 -18.21
N PRO A 300 16.88 7.55 -19.22
CA PRO A 300 17.02 8.99 -19.33
C PRO A 300 15.66 9.64 -19.62
N LYS A 301 15.45 10.83 -19.06
CA LYS A 301 14.25 11.67 -19.26
C LYS A 301 14.20 12.25 -20.68
N GLU A 302 15.38 12.51 -21.24
CA GLU A 302 15.58 12.95 -22.62
C GLU A 302 16.12 11.78 -23.44
N ARG A 303 15.40 11.44 -24.51
CA ARG A 303 15.64 10.26 -25.33
C ARG A 303 15.81 10.73 -26.77
N SER A 304 17.06 10.96 -27.15
CA SER A 304 17.46 11.19 -28.54
C SER A 304 17.68 9.89 -29.29
#